data_AF-A0A0F8Z945-F1
#
_entry.id   AF-A0A0F8Z945-F1
#
_cell.length_a   1.000
_cell.length_b   1.000
_cell.length_c   1.000
_cell.angle_alpha   90.00
_cell.angle_beta   90.00
_cell.angle_gamma   90.00
#
_symmetry.space_group_name_H-M   'P 1'
#
loop_
_entity.id
_entity.type
_entity.pdbx_description
1 polymer ?
#
loop_
_entity_poly.entity_id
_entity_poly.type
_entity_poly.pdbx_seq_one_letter_code
_entity_poly.pdbx_strand_id
1 'polypeptide(L)'
;MSDEVKGVDTILGLVGEPPLNISIEEKVISISRSLLRALNERHLAFIPYCFKCKEPVNWMIPATDKGVMFKCPTCGRTWTISKKEEANDTE
;
A
#
# COMPACT_ATOMS: atom_id res chain seq x y z
N MET A 1 -2.92 -14.89 -16.81
CA MET A 1 -1.45 -14.73 -16.81
C MET A 1 -1.22 -13.23 -16.74
N SER A 2 -0.67 -12.72 -15.64
CA SER A 2 -0.38 -11.28 -15.54
C SER A 2 0.85 -10.98 -16.38
N ASP A 3 0.75 -10.00 -17.27
CA ASP A 3 1.91 -9.51 -18.01
C ASP A 3 3.01 -9.06 -17.04
N GLU A 4 4.20 -9.60 -17.22
CA GLU A 4 5.37 -9.29 -16.38
C GLU A 4 5.72 -7.80 -16.50
N VAL A 5 5.67 -7.07 -15.38
CA VAL A 5 6.11 -5.67 -15.33
C VAL A 5 7.64 -5.64 -15.36
N LYS A 6 8.20 -5.30 -16.52
CA LYS A 6 9.66 -5.20 -16.71
C LYS A 6 10.29 -4.24 -15.69
N GLY A 7 11.35 -4.66 -15.02
CA GLY A 7 12.13 -3.85 -14.07
C GLY A 7 11.65 -3.92 -12.61
N VAL A 8 10.60 -4.68 -12.29
CA VAL A 8 10.13 -4.85 -10.91
C VAL A 8 11.20 -5.51 -10.00
N ASP A 9 12.08 -6.30 -10.60
CA ASP A 9 13.22 -6.98 -9.99
C ASP A 9 14.41 -6.05 -9.70
N THR A 10 14.47 -4.88 -10.35
CA THR A 10 15.51 -3.86 -10.13
C THR A 10 15.20 -2.92 -8.97
N ILE A 11 14.00 -3.02 -8.38
CA ILE A 11 13.61 -2.26 -7.19
C ILE A 11 14.49 -2.72 -6.02
N LEU A 12 15.53 -1.94 -5.73
CA LEU A 12 16.53 -2.21 -4.70
C LEU A 12 15.92 -2.20 -3.29
N GLY A 13 16.26 -3.23 -2.53
CA GLY A 13 16.30 -3.21 -1.07
C GLY A 13 14.95 -3.45 -0.39
N LEU A 14 14.86 -4.56 0.35
CA LEU A 14 14.28 -4.65 1.70
C LEU A 14 14.64 -6.06 2.20
N VAL A 15 15.70 -6.16 3.00
CA VAL A 15 16.21 -7.43 3.54
C VAL A 15 15.27 -7.91 4.66
N GLY A 16 14.81 -9.17 4.58
CA GLY A 16 13.95 -9.81 5.59
C GLY A 16 12.59 -10.26 5.07
N GLU A 17 11.81 -10.95 5.91
CA GLU A 17 10.41 -11.27 5.61
C GLU A 17 9.48 -10.17 6.16
N PRO A 18 8.69 -9.48 5.30
CA PRO A 18 7.75 -8.48 5.78
C PRO A 18 6.60 -9.14 6.56
N PRO A 19 6.09 -8.46 7.62
CA PRO A 19 5.00 -8.98 8.44
C PRO A 19 3.73 -9.21 7.63
N LEU A 20 2.81 -10.02 8.18
CA LEU A 20 1.55 -10.33 7.53
C LEU A 20 0.61 -9.11 7.47
N ASN A 21 0.65 -8.27 8.51
CA ASN A 21 -0.15 -7.06 8.64
C ASN A 21 0.79 -5.85 8.69
N ILE A 22 0.56 -4.88 7.80
CA ILE A 22 1.40 -3.70 7.66
C ILE A 22 0.55 -2.46 7.92
N SER A 23 0.96 -1.65 8.89
CA SER A 23 0.26 -0.40 9.21
C SER A 23 0.79 0.76 8.39
N ILE A 24 -0.11 1.60 7.87
CA ILE A 24 0.22 2.83 7.15
C ILE A 24 -0.39 4.02 7.89
N GLU A 25 0.42 5.04 8.15
CA GLU A 25 -0.04 6.28 8.75
C GLU A 25 -0.94 7.08 7.80
N GLU A 26 -2.01 7.67 8.33
CA GLU A 26 -2.97 8.45 7.54
C GLU A 26 -2.33 9.65 6.81
N LYS A 27 -1.31 10.28 7.41
CA LYS A 27 -0.56 11.38 6.78
C LYS A 27 0.18 10.94 5.51
N VAL A 28 0.69 9.71 5.48
CA VAL A 28 1.32 9.15 4.28
C VAL A 28 0.28 8.96 3.18
N ILE A 29 -0.95 8.59 3.54
CA ILE A 29 -2.07 8.41 2.61
C ILE A 29 -2.53 9.74 2.01
N SER A 30 -2.57 10.81 2.80
CA SER A 30 -2.97 12.13 2.28
C SER A 30 -1.97 12.66 1.25
N ILE A 31 -0.68 12.51 1.50
CA ILE A 31 0.39 12.84 0.53
C ILE A 31 0.25 11.96 -0.72
N SER A 32 -0.02 10.67 -0.54
CA SER A 32 -0.21 9.72 -1.64
C SER A 32 -1.37 10.11 -2.56
N ARG A 33 -2.49 10.62 -2.01
CA ARG A 33 -3.63 11.08 -2.84
C ARG A 33 -3.25 12.22 -3.78
N SER A 34 -2.47 13.19 -3.29
CA SER A 34 -2.00 14.31 -4.11
C SER A 34 -1.08 13.84 -5.23
N LEU A 35 -0.16 12.91 -4.93
CA LEU A 35 0.72 12.31 -5.93
C LEU A 35 -0.07 11.52 -6.99
N LEU A 36 -1.03 10.69 -6.57
CA LEU A 36 -1.88 9.91 -7.48
C LEU A 36 -2.65 10.80 -8.45
N ARG A 37 -3.17 11.93 -7.96
CA ARG A 37 -3.84 12.91 -8.82
C ARG A 37 -2.90 13.49 -9.88
N ALA A 38 -1.69 13.90 -9.48
CA ALA A 38 -0.69 14.42 -10.41
C ALA A 38 -0.25 13.38 -11.45
N LEU A 39 -0.10 12.12 -11.05
CA LEU A 39 0.23 11.03 -11.98
C LEU A 39 -0.90 10.79 -12.99
N ASN A 40 -2.17 10.76 -12.53
CA ASN A 40 -3.33 10.60 -13.41
C ASN A 40 -3.44 11.72 -14.45
N GLU A 41 -3.15 12.97 -14.06
CA GLU A 41 -3.11 14.11 -14.99
C GLU A 41 -2.02 13.97 -16.08
N ARG A 42 -1.04 13.10 -15.86
CA ARG A 42 0.03 12.75 -16.82
C ARG A 42 -0.17 11.38 -17.48
N HIS A 43 -1.35 10.78 -17.36
CA HIS A 43 -1.65 9.43 -17.85
C HIS A 43 -0.72 8.34 -17.28
N LEU A 44 -0.26 8.52 -16.04
CA LEU A 44 0.55 7.56 -15.30
C LEU A 44 -0.28 6.95 -14.16
N ALA A 45 -0.13 5.65 -13.96
CA ALA A 45 -0.76 4.93 -12.85
C ALA A 45 0.28 4.49 -11.83
N PHE A 46 -0.01 4.67 -10.54
CA PHE A 46 0.70 4.01 -9.46
C PHE A 46 0.00 2.69 -9.14
N ILE A 47 0.75 1.58 -9.25
CA ILE A 47 0.24 0.24 -8.97
C ILE A 47 1.02 -0.32 -7.77
N PRO A 48 0.41 -0.42 -6.58
CA PRO A 48 1.08 -1.01 -5.43
C PRO A 48 1.34 -2.51 -5.65
N TYR A 49 2.48 -2.99 -5.17
CA TYR A 49 2.96 -4.37 -5.36
C TYR A 49 3.19 -5.07 -4.02
N CYS A 50 2.86 -6.36 -3.95
CA CYS A 50 3.27 -7.21 -2.83
C CYS A 50 4.73 -7.63 -3.04
N PHE A 51 5.64 -7.11 -2.22
CA PHE A 51 7.05 -7.45 -2.31
C PHE A 51 7.34 -8.96 -2.23
N LYS A 52 6.65 -9.68 -1.34
CA LYS A 52 6.84 -11.14 -1.18
C LYS A 52 6.45 -11.91 -2.44
N CYS A 53 5.31 -11.57 -3.04
CA CYS A 53 4.77 -12.30 -4.19
C CYS A 53 5.21 -11.73 -5.54
N LYS A 54 5.77 -10.51 -5.56
CA LYS A 54 6.07 -9.73 -6.77
C LYS A 54 4.85 -9.62 -7.69
N GLU A 55 3.69 -9.32 -7.12
CA GLU A 55 2.43 -9.18 -7.84
C GLU A 55 1.67 -7.92 -7.41
N PRO A 56 0.85 -7.32 -8.30
CA PRO A 56 -0.02 -6.21 -7.94
C PRO A 56 -0.94 -6.57 -6.78
N VAL A 57 -1.14 -5.64 -5.84
CA VAL A 57 -2.13 -5.82 -4.77
C VAL A 57 -3.51 -5.39 -5.24
N ASN A 58 -4.54 -6.01 -4.68
CA ASN A 58 -5.91 -5.55 -4.87
C ASN A 58 -6.10 -4.26 -4.06
N TRP A 59 -6.38 -3.16 -4.77
CA TRP A 59 -6.78 -1.90 -4.16
C TRP A 59 -8.28 -1.93 -3.86
N MET A 60 -8.64 -1.73 -2.60
CA MET A 60 -10.04 -1.62 -2.17
C MET A 60 -10.44 -0.15 -2.03
N ILE A 61 -11.50 0.24 -2.74
CA ILE A 61 -12.16 1.55 -2.60
C ILE A 61 -13.62 1.29 -2.21
N PRO A 62 -14.11 1.79 -1.07
CA PRO A 62 -13.38 2.39 0.05
C PRO A 62 -12.59 1.34 0.86
N ALA A 63 -11.69 1.79 1.74
CA ALA A 63 -11.10 0.89 2.74
C ALA A 63 -12.25 0.23 3.53
N THR A 64 -12.21 -1.08 3.72
CA THR A 64 -13.26 -1.80 4.45
C THR A 64 -13.42 -1.24 5.87
N ASP A 65 -14.48 -1.60 6.58
CA ASP A 65 -14.75 -1.17 7.97
C ASP A 65 -13.57 -1.43 8.94
N LYS A 66 -12.62 -2.30 8.55
CA LYS A 66 -11.40 -2.62 9.30
C LYS A 66 -10.18 -1.77 8.90
N GLY A 67 -10.36 -0.73 8.09
CA GLY A 67 -9.28 0.13 7.60
C GLY A 67 -8.33 -0.55 6.63
N VAL A 68 -8.69 -1.69 6.02
CA VAL A 68 -7.83 -2.39 5.05
C VAL A 68 -7.86 -1.65 3.71
N MET A 69 -6.70 -1.22 3.23
CA MET A 69 -6.54 -0.45 2.01
C MET A 69 -6.07 -1.30 0.83
N PHE A 70 -5.15 -2.24 1.09
CA PHE A 70 -4.61 -3.14 0.10
C PHE A 70 -4.59 -4.58 0.62
N LYS A 71 -4.77 -5.54 -0.29
CA LYS A 71 -4.62 -6.98 0.00
C LYS A 71 -3.87 -7.68 -1.12
N CYS A 72 -2.87 -8.47 -0.77
CA CYS A 72 -2.22 -9.36 -1.73
C CYS A 72 -3.17 -10.54 -2.03
N PRO A 73 -3.52 -10.80 -3.31
CA PRO A 73 -4.40 -11.90 -3.67
C PRO A 73 -3.78 -13.28 -3.37
N THR A 74 -2.45 -13.38 -3.43
CA THR A 74 -1.71 -14.64 -3.36
C THR A 74 -1.35 -15.04 -1.93
N CYS A 75 -0.78 -14.12 -1.15
CA CYS A 75 -0.34 -14.43 0.23
C CYS A 75 -1.23 -13.85 1.34
N GLY A 76 -2.28 -13.11 0.98
CA GLY A 76 -3.24 -12.57 1.94
C GLY A 76 -2.74 -11.42 2.82
N ARG A 77 -1.49 -10.95 2.64
CA ARG A 77 -0.97 -9.75 3.33
C ARG A 77 -1.90 -8.57 3.17
N THR A 78 -2.12 -7.84 4.25
CA THR A 78 -2.97 -6.65 4.27
C THR A 78 -2.22 -5.43 4.73
N TRP A 79 -2.53 -4.31 4.09
CA TRP A 79 -2.07 -2.99 4.50
C TRP A 79 -3.26 -2.22 5.06
N THR A 80 -3.16 -1.82 6.33
CA THR A 80 -4.24 -1.19 7.08
C THR A 80 -3.89 0.24 7.45
N ILE A 81 -4.87 1.13 7.45
CA ILE A 81 -4.72 2.50 7.91
C ILE A 81 -4.76 2.50 9.43
N SER A 82 -3.66 2.92 10.07
CA SER A 82 -3.69 3.27 11.49
C SER A 82 -3.95 4.76 11.63
N LYS A 83 -5.04 5.11 12.31
CA LYS A 83 -5.14 6.42 12.94
C LYS A 83 -4.23 6.37 14.16
N LYS A 84 -3.24 7.27 14.25
CA LYS A 84 -2.68 7.57 15.56
C LYS A 84 -3.83 8.22 16.32
N GLU A 85 -4.38 7.52 17.31
CA GLU A 85 -5.12 8.23 18.35
C GLU A 85 -4.10 9.15 19.00
N GLU A 86 -4.34 10.46 18.92
CA GLU A 86 -3.62 11.40 19.78
C GLU A 86 -3.85 10.89 21.20
N ALA A 87 -2.78 10.43 21.85
CA ALA A 87 -2.82 10.12 23.26
C ALA A 87 -3.27 11.41 23.94
N ASN A 88 -4.50 11.43 24.46
CA ASN A 88 -4.93 12.43 25.41
C ASN A 88 -4.07 12.22 26.66
N ASP A 89 -2.91 12.87 26.69
CA ASP A 89 -2.20 13.19 27.91
C ASP A 89 -3.16 14.07 28.72
N THR A 90 -3.95 13.43 29.57
CA THR A 90 -4.78 14.10 30.56
C THR A 90 -3.94 14.09 31.83
N GLU A 91 -3.37 15.25 32.14
CA GLU A 91 -2.78 15.60 33.45
C GLU A 91 -3.79 15.39 34.60
#